data_AF-Q5BXV1-F1
#
_entry.id   AF-Q5BXV1-F1
#
_cell.length_a   1.000
_cell.length_b   1.000
_cell.length_c   1.000
_cell.angle_alpha   90.00
_cell.angle_beta   90.00
_cell.angle_gamma   90.00
#
_symmetry.space_group_name_H-M   'P 1'
#
loop_
_entity.id
_entity.type
_entity.pdbx_description
1 polymer ?
#
loop_
_entity_poly.entity_id
_entity_poly.type
_entity_poly.pdbx_seq_one_letter_code
_entity_poly.pdbx_strand_id
1 'polypeptide(L)'
;MNKPFSEGYSSLRDDVRTFIVNLHHHIKGKNIIEIENDTQIRFPKLTEQYFMTTRWPSVDIIAQIVDDKLFLMLYNELYYRHIYAHVSTGLTVEDRIQSYLNYAALFDTLLKAEQPIDLVLPNQWLWDIIDEFLYQFQKFCSYRNRLKLKPEDEAQLLKSPTVWSIHSVLNVLHSFVAKSNINEQLSYYANEGDPDDIADEFGRCVLYKMLGFFSLIGLCRLHCLLGDYY
;
A
#
# COMPACT_ATOMS: atom_id res chain seq x y z
N MET A 1 -12.13 28.32 -13.97
CA MET A 1 -11.23 29.14 -13.11
C MET A 1 -10.05 28.25 -12.74
N ASN A 2 -8.86 28.48 -13.30
CA ASN A 2 -7.66 27.74 -12.92
C ASN A 2 -7.28 28.15 -11.50
N LYS A 3 -7.31 27.21 -10.54
CA LYS A 3 -6.68 27.44 -9.25
C LYS A 3 -5.19 27.70 -9.50
N PRO A 4 -4.60 28.76 -8.95
CA PRO A 4 -3.16 28.95 -9.04
C PRO A 4 -2.46 27.76 -8.37
N PHE A 5 -1.42 27.24 -9.02
CA PHE A 5 -0.60 26.17 -8.46
C PHE A 5 0.01 26.61 -7.13
N SER A 6 0.16 25.69 -6.18
CA SER A 6 0.79 26.01 -4.90
C SER A 6 2.29 26.31 -5.05
N GLU A 7 2.88 27.02 -4.09
CA GLU A 7 4.34 27.25 -4.04
C GLU A 7 5.12 25.92 -4.04
N GLY A 8 4.61 24.91 -3.32
CA GLY A 8 5.18 23.56 -3.31
C GLY A 8 5.22 22.90 -4.70
N TYR A 9 4.19 23.09 -5.53
CA TYR A 9 4.18 22.63 -6.92
C TYR A 9 5.22 23.38 -7.77
N SER A 10 5.34 24.70 -7.58
CA SER A 10 6.27 25.54 -8.33
C SER A 10 7.73 25.23 -8.01
N SER A 11 8.01 24.73 -6.80
CA SER A 11 9.36 24.29 -6.38
C SER A 11 9.71 22.84 -6.75
N LEU A 12 8.77 22.08 -7.34
CA LEU A 12 8.98 20.67 -7.64
C LEU A 12 10.02 20.51 -8.76
N ARG A 13 11.05 19.68 -8.52
CA ARG A 13 12.08 19.37 -9.53
C ARG A 13 11.48 18.70 -10.76
N ASP A 14 12.03 19.01 -11.94
CA ASP A 14 11.51 18.53 -13.22
C ASP A 14 11.60 17.01 -13.39
N ASP A 15 12.66 16.38 -12.87
CA ASP A 15 12.84 14.93 -12.89
C ASP A 15 11.81 14.21 -11.99
N VAL A 16 11.53 14.75 -10.80
CA VAL A 16 10.46 14.26 -9.93
C VAL A 16 9.10 14.42 -10.60
N ARG A 17 8.82 15.57 -11.20
CA ARG A 17 7.57 15.79 -11.95
C ARG A 17 7.42 14.80 -13.11
N THR A 18 8.49 14.61 -13.88
CA THR A 18 8.54 13.68 -15.01
C THR A 18 8.31 12.24 -14.55
N PHE A 19 8.92 11.85 -13.43
CA PHE A 19 8.68 10.54 -12.82
C PHE A 19 7.22 10.31 -12.47
N ILE A 20 6.55 11.28 -11.81
CA ILE A 20 5.15 11.17 -11.42
C ILE A 20 4.24 10.99 -12.66
N VAL A 21 4.45 11.79 -13.69
CA VAL A 21 3.67 11.70 -14.95
C VAL A 21 3.90 10.36 -15.65
N ASN A 22 5.15 9.90 -15.70
CA ASN A 22 5.50 8.63 -16.34
C ASN A 22 4.92 7.44 -15.58
N LEU A 23 5.04 7.41 -14.25
CA LEU A 23 4.47 6.34 -13.43
C LEU A 23 2.95 6.27 -13.61
N HIS A 24 2.26 7.41 -13.62
CA HIS A 24 0.83 7.45 -13.91
C HIS A 24 0.50 6.90 -15.29
N HIS A 25 1.25 7.34 -16.31
CA HIS A 25 1.08 6.88 -17.69
C HIS A 25 1.31 5.36 -17.83
N HIS A 26 2.36 4.82 -17.21
CA HIS A 26 2.67 3.40 -17.27
C HIS A 26 1.64 2.55 -16.52
N ILE A 27 1.12 3.02 -15.38
CA ILE A 27 0.02 2.36 -14.65
C ILE A 27 -1.25 2.35 -15.51
N LYS A 28 -1.64 3.49 -16.09
CA LYS A 28 -2.81 3.55 -17.00
C LYS A 28 -2.65 2.66 -18.23
N GLY A 29 -1.43 2.59 -18.77
CA GLY A 29 -1.07 1.74 -19.90
C GLY A 29 -0.84 0.28 -19.54
N LYS A 30 -0.91 -0.11 -18.26
CA LYS A 30 -0.66 -1.47 -17.75
C LYS A 30 0.70 -2.03 -18.19
N ASN A 31 1.70 -1.15 -18.33
CA ASN A 31 3.03 -1.53 -18.76
C ASN A 31 3.84 -2.05 -17.55
N ILE A 32 3.67 -3.33 -17.23
CA ILE A 32 4.28 -3.99 -16.07
C ILE A 32 5.80 -3.74 -16.00
N ILE A 33 6.48 -3.84 -17.14
CA ILE A 33 7.94 -3.68 -17.23
C ILE A 33 8.36 -2.27 -16.79
N GLU A 34 7.69 -1.25 -17.32
CA GLU A 34 8.00 0.13 -16.93
C GLU A 34 7.52 0.48 -15.52
N ILE A 35 6.41 -0.08 -15.04
CA ILE A 35 5.96 0.09 -13.65
C ILE A 35 6.99 -0.50 -12.68
N GLU A 36 7.54 -1.67 -13.00
CA GLU A 36 8.60 -2.31 -12.22
C GLU A 36 9.88 -1.47 -12.24
N ASN A 37 10.29 -0.97 -13.40
CA ASN A 37 11.42 -0.04 -13.52
C ASN A 37 11.21 1.26 -12.72
N ASP A 38 10.01 1.84 -12.78
CA ASP A 38 9.67 3.06 -12.05
C ASP A 38 9.76 2.84 -10.54
N THR A 39 9.21 1.73 -10.03
CA THR A 39 9.13 1.45 -8.59
C THR A 39 10.40 0.85 -7.99
N GLN A 40 11.12 0.00 -8.72
CA GLN A 40 12.29 -0.73 -8.21
C GLN A 40 13.62 -0.05 -8.56
N ILE A 41 13.65 0.83 -9.57
CA ILE A 41 14.90 1.48 -10.02
C ILE A 41 14.80 3.00 -9.91
N ARG A 42 13.81 3.63 -10.55
CA ARG A 42 13.76 5.10 -10.63
C ARG A 42 13.37 5.74 -9.30
N PHE A 43 12.38 5.22 -8.61
CA PHE A 43 11.95 5.72 -7.31
C PHE A 43 13.05 5.62 -6.24
N PRO A 44 13.76 4.47 -6.08
CA PRO A 44 14.93 4.42 -5.21
C PRO A 44 16.02 5.40 -5.62
N LYS A 45 16.38 5.49 -6.91
CA LYS A 45 17.41 6.41 -7.38
C LYS A 45 17.09 7.88 -7.06
N LEU A 46 15.86 8.32 -7.29
CA LEU A 46 15.42 9.68 -6.94
C LEU A 46 15.38 9.89 -5.41
N THR A 47 15.01 8.85 -4.67
CA THR A 47 15.05 8.86 -3.20
C THR A 47 16.48 9.08 -2.70
N GLU A 48 17.43 8.31 -3.22
CA GLU A 48 18.85 8.44 -2.88
C GLU A 48 19.40 9.84 -3.20
N GLN A 49 18.97 10.40 -4.33
CA GLN A 49 19.47 11.67 -4.82
C GLN A 49 18.90 12.88 -4.07
N TYR A 50 17.63 12.85 -3.64
CA TYR A 50 16.94 14.04 -3.13
C TYR A 50 16.22 13.86 -1.79
N PHE A 51 15.82 12.63 -1.44
CA PHE A 51 14.86 12.38 -0.37
C PHE A 51 15.35 11.44 0.74
N MET A 52 16.65 11.10 0.78
CA MET A 52 17.22 10.21 1.81
C MET A 52 16.87 10.59 3.25
N THR A 53 16.74 11.89 3.54
CA THR A 53 16.43 12.41 4.88
C THR A 53 15.21 13.33 4.89
N THR A 54 14.53 13.46 3.74
CA THR A 54 13.40 14.36 3.56
C THR A 54 12.20 13.58 3.01
N ARG A 55 11.02 14.20 3.03
CA ARG A 55 9.82 13.57 2.49
C ARG A 55 9.76 13.80 0.98
N TRP A 56 9.25 12.81 0.25
CA TRP A 56 8.73 13.04 -1.10
C TRP A 56 7.62 14.12 -1.06
N PRO A 57 7.23 14.70 -2.20
CA PRO A 57 6.10 15.64 -2.26
C PRO A 57 4.82 15.05 -1.66
N SER A 58 3.99 15.87 -1.00
CA SER A 58 2.71 15.36 -0.49
C SER A 58 1.73 15.09 -1.62
N VAL A 59 0.73 14.24 -1.36
CA VAL A 59 -0.35 13.95 -2.31
C VAL A 59 -1.09 15.21 -2.78
N ASP A 60 -1.18 16.26 -1.96
CA ASP A 60 -1.80 17.53 -2.35
C ASP A 60 -1.04 18.26 -3.47
N ILE A 61 0.28 18.04 -3.55
CA ILE A 61 1.10 18.55 -4.66
C ILE A 61 0.90 17.65 -5.88
N ILE A 62 0.88 16.33 -5.69
CA ILE A 62 0.72 15.37 -6.78
C ILE A 62 -0.67 15.46 -7.43
N ALA A 63 -1.71 15.74 -6.65
CA ALA A 63 -3.08 15.94 -7.13
C ALA A 63 -3.23 17.18 -8.05
N GLN A 64 -2.25 18.09 -8.05
CA GLN A 64 -2.19 19.20 -9.01
C GLN A 64 -1.55 18.80 -10.36
N ILE A 65 -0.92 17.61 -10.43
CA ILE A 65 -0.32 17.04 -11.64
C ILE A 65 -1.27 16.04 -12.28
N VAL A 66 -1.88 15.18 -11.46
CA VAL A 66 -2.70 14.05 -11.89
C VAL A 66 -4.00 13.99 -11.09
N ASP A 67 -5.14 13.96 -11.77
CA ASP A 67 -6.48 13.75 -11.18
C ASP A 67 -6.92 12.29 -11.35
N ASP A 68 -6.31 11.40 -10.58
CA ASP A 68 -6.61 9.96 -10.59
C ASP A 68 -6.54 9.40 -9.17
N LYS A 69 -7.71 9.16 -8.57
CA LYS A 69 -7.82 8.75 -7.17
C LYS A 69 -7.08 7.44 -6.87
N LEU A 70 -7.14 6.45 -7.77
CA LEU A 70 -6.48 5.16 -7.56
C LEU A 70 -4.96 5.33 -7.63
N PHE A 71 -4.48 6.11 -8.59
CA PHE A 71 -3.06 6.46 -8.68
C PHE A 71 -2.58 7.20 -7.42
N LEU A 72 -3.34 8.16 -6.91
CA LEU A 72 -2.98 8.90 -5.69
C LEU A 72 -2.87 7.99 -4.46
N MET A 73 -3.70 6.94 -4.36
CA MET A 73 -3.58 5.93 -3.29
C MET A 73 -2.30 5.09 -3.43
N LEU A 74 -1.96 4.66 -4.65
CA LEU A 74 -0.72 3.92 -4.94
C LEU A 74 0.53 4.79 -4.72
N TYR A 75 0.46 6.06 -5.09
CA TYR A 75 1.52 7.03 -4.80
C TYR A 75 1.71 7.22 -3.30
N ASN A 76 0.63 7.41 -2.54
CA ASN A 76 0.70 7.55 -1.09
C ASN A 76 1.27 6.30 -0.42
N GLU A 77 1.00 5.12 -0.98
CA GLU A 77 1.57 3.88 -0.50
C GLU A 77 3.10 3.90 -0.63
N LEU A 78 3.66 4.27 -1.79
CA LEU A 78 5.11 4.50 -1.97
C LEU A 78 5.65 5.59 -1.03
N TYR A 79 4.91 6.69 -0.88
CA TYR A 79 5.28 7.81 -0.01
C TYR A 79 5.42 7.38 1.46
N TYR A 80 4.46 6.64 2.01
CA TYR A 80 4.53 6.19 3.39
C TYR A 80 5.57 5.09 3.57
N ARG A 81 5.72 4.18 2.60
CA ARG A 81 6.81 3.18 2.62
C ARG A 81 8.18 3.86 2.71
N HIS A 82 8.39 4.92 1.93
CA HIS A 82 9.61 5.75 2.03
C HIS A 82 9.81 6.35 3.42
N ILE A 83 8.76 6.95 4.02
CA ILE A 83 8.86 7.54 5.36
C ILE A 83 9.27 6.46 6.39
N TYR A 84 8.67 5.28 6.31
CA TYR A 84 8.99 4.17 7.22
C TYR A 84 10.42 3.62 7.01
N ALA A 85 10.93 3.61 5.78
CA ALA A 85 12.28 3.14 5.46
C ALA A 85 13.37 4.15 5.84
N HIS A 86 13.22 5.42 5.45
CA HIS A 86 14.31 6.41 5.48
C HIS A 86 14.14 7.51 6.53
N VAL A 87 12.89 7.83 6.90
CA VAL A 87 12.57 8.98 7.78
C VAL A 87 12.01 8.49 9.13
N SER A 88 12.36 7.26 9.54
CA SER A 88 11.75 6.58 10.69
C SER A 88 11.94 7.30 12.03
N THR A 89 12.99 8.11 12.18
CA THR A 89 13.24 8.96 13.37
C THR A 89 12.28 10.15 13.46
N GLY A 90 11.67 10.58 12.36
CA GLY A 90 10.68 11.66 12.26
C GLY A 90 9.24 11.20 12.05
N LEU A 91 8.96 9.90 12.24
CA LEU A 91 7.66 9.31 11.99
C LEU A 91 6.66 9.63 13.11
N THR A 92 5.71 10.52 12.81
CA THR A 92 4.72 11.08 13.75
C THR A 92 3.51 10.16 13.93
N VAL A 93 2.67 10.41 14.95
CA VAL A 93 1.38 9.69 15.11
C VAL A 93 0.48 9.93 13.91
N GLU A 94 0.41 11.15 13.41
CA GLU A 94 -0.39 11.51 12.24
C GLU A 94 0.04 10.69 11.01
N ASP A 95 1.34 10.51 10.78
CA ASP A 95 1.83 9.68 9.67
C ASP A 95 1.33 8.23 9.77
N ARG A 96 1.27 7.68 10.98
CA ARG A 96 0.78 6.31 11.22
C ARG A 96 -0.72 6.19 10.98
N ILE A 97 -1.47 7.22 11.34
CA ILE A 97 -2.91 7.29 11.11
C ILE A 97 -3.16 7.42 9.60
N GLN A 98 -2.49 8.36 8.94
CA GLN A 98 -2.70 8.60 7.51
C GLN A 98 -2.21 7.43 6.64
N SER A 99 -1.12 6.76 7.00
CA SER A 99 -0.67 5.57 6.28
C SER A 99 -1.70 4.43 6.38
N TYR A 100 -2.28 4.22 7.58
CA TYR A 100 -3.38 3.26 7.76
C TYR A 100 -4.61 3.64 6.93
N LEU A 101 -5.02 4.91 6.96
CA LEU A 101 -6.19 5.38 6.22
C LEU A 101 -5.98 5.22 4.71
N ASN A 102 -4.76 5.41 4.20
CA ASN A 102 -4.44 5.17 2.80
C ASN A 102 -4.59 3.68 2.44
N TYR A 103 -4.02 2.77 3.23
CA TYR A 103 -4.21 1.33 3.01
C TYR A 103 -5.67 0.91 3.12
N ALA A 104 -6.39 1.41 4.13
CA ALA A 104 -7.81 1.14 4.29
C ALA A 104 -8.59 1.60 3.05
N ALA A 105 -8.34 2.81 2.53
CA ALA A 105 -9.00 3.30 1.33
C ALA A 105 -8.64 2.51 0.07
N LEU A 106 -7.38 2.13 -0.10
CA LEU A 106 -6.91 1.32 -1.22
C LEU A 106 -7.55 -0.07 -1.22
N PHE A 107 -7.49 -0.76 -0.08
CA PHE A 107 -8.05 -2.10 0.05
C PHE A 107 -9.58 -2.09 -0.01
N ASP A 108 -10.24 -1.09 0.57
CA ASP A 108 -11.69 -0.94 0.46
C ASP A 108 -12.14 -0.75 -0.99
N THR A 109 -11.39 0.06 -1.76
CA THR A 109 -11.62 0.27 -3.19
C THR A 109 -11.52 -1.06 -3.95
N LEU A 110 -10.49 -1.86 -3.68
CA LEU A 110 -10.28 -3.16 -4.34
C LEU A 110 -11.33 -4.20 -3.93
N LEU A 111 -11.63 -4.32 -2.63
CA LEU A 111 -12.49 -5.36 -2.06
C LEU A 111 -13.98 -5.12 -2.34
N LYS A 112 -14.43 -3.86 -2.32
CA LYS A 112 -15.83 -3.49 -2.59
C LYS A 112 -16.17 -3.39 -4.07
N ALA A 113 -15.19 -3.51 -4.97
CA ALA A 113 -15.47 -3.54 -6.40
C ALA A 113 -16.40 -4.71 -6.75
N GLU A 114 -17.46 -4.44 -7.52
CA GLU A 114 -18.41 -5.45 -8.02
C GLU A 114 -17.79 -6.31 -9.12
N GLN A 115 -16.80 -5.76 -9.82
CA GLN A 115 -16.06 -6.37 -10.92
C GLN A 115 -14.56 -6.15 -10.70
N PRO A 116 -13.67 -7.01 -11.22
CA PRO A 116 -12.23 -6.82 -11.09
C PRO A 116 -11.81 -5.43 -11.61
N ILE A 117 -11.12 -4.66 -10.75
CA ILE A 117 -10.60 -3.35 -11.16
C ILE A 117 -9.60 -3.54 -12.29
N ASP A 118 -9.72 -2.70 -13.30
CA ASP A 118 -8.84 -2.68 -14.46
C ASP A 118 -7.46 -2.07 -14.13
N LEU A 119 -6.71 -2.78 -13.30
CA LEU A 119 -5.38 -2.40 -12.80
C LEU A 119 -4.46 -3.62 -12.90
N VAL A 120 -3.26 -3.39 -13.42
CA VAL A 120 -2.22 -4.42 -13.49
C VAL A 120 -0.96 -3.85 -12.87
N LEU A 121 -0.46 -4.54 -11.84
CA LEU A 121 0.76 -4.17 -11.12
C LEU A 121 1.76 -5.33 -11.14
N PRO A 122 3.07 -5.06 -11.08
CA PRO A 122 4.08 -6.10 -10.90
C PRO A 122 3.85 -6.88 -9.61
N ASN A 123 4.07 -8.20 -9.66
CA ASN A 123 3.92 -9.08 -8.50
C ASN A 123 4.79 -8.63 -7.31
N GLN A 124 5.99 -8.10 -7.58
CA GLN A 124 6.86 -7.56 -6.54
C GLN A 124 6.20 -6.41 -5.78
N TRP A 125 5.56 -5.46 -6.48
CA TRP A 125 4.89 -4.35 -5.81
C TRP A 125 3.64 -4.82 -5.03
N LEU A 126 2.90 -5.80 -5.55
CA LEU A 126 1.79 -6.40 -4.81
C LEU A 126 2.26 -7.09 -3.52
N TRP A 127 3.41 -7.76 -3.56
CA TRP A 127 4.05 -8.30 -2.36
C TRP A 127 4.44 -7.18 -1.39
N ASP A 128 5.14 -6.17 -1.87
CA ASP A 128 5.59 -5.03 -1.07
C ASP A 128 4.42 -4.32 -0.37
N ILE A 129 3.26 -4.18 -1.04
CA ILE A 129 2.05 -3.58 -0.45
C ILE A 129 1.57 -4.39 0.76
N ILE A 130 1.50 -5.72 0.66
CA ILE A 130 1.03 -6.58 1.75
C ILE A 130 2.08 -6.67 2.87
N ASP A 131 3.36 -6.83 2.52
CA ASP A 131 4.44 -6.92 3.49
C ASP A 131 4.61 -5.62 4.27
N GLU A 132 4.59 -4.47 3.59
CA GLU A 132 4.68 -3.16 4.21
C GLU A 132 3.45 -2.89 5.10
N PHE A 133 2.24 -3.24 4.66
CA PHE A 133 1.03 -3.13 5.49
C PHE A 133 1.20 -3.86 6.84
N LEU A 134 1.73 -5.08 6.83
CA LEU A 134 1.98 -5.87 8.05
C LEU A 134 3.15 -5.32 8.87
N TYR A 135 4.20 -4.85 8.20
CA TYR A 135 5.34 -4.21 8.86
C TYR A 135 4.91 -2.93 9.60
N GLN A 136 4.12 -2.06 8.97
CA GLN A 136 3.61 -0.84 9.59
C GLN A 136 2.69 -1.14 10.77
N PHE A 137 1.84 -2.17 10.66
CA PHE A 137 1.05 -2.68 11.79
C PHE A 137 1.94 -3.10 12.97
N GLN A 138 2.96 -3.93 12.74
CA GLN A 138 3.89 -4.38 13.79
C GLN A 138 4.63 -3.20 14.44
N LYS A 139 5.07 -2.23 13.64
CA LYS A 139 5.69 -1.00 14.13
C LYS A 139 4.72 -0.15 14.96
N PHE A 140 3.46 -0.08 14.56
CA PHE A 140 2.43 0.63 15.32
C PHE A 140 2.13 -0.06 16.65
N CYS A 141 1.96 -1.39 16.68
CA CYS A 141 1.82 -2.15 17.93
C CYS A 141 2.99 -1.91 18.88
N SER A 142 4.22 -1.96 18.35
CA SER A 142 5.43 -1.66 19.11
C SER A 142 5.46 -0.23 19.65
N TYR A 143 4.96 0.75 18.88
CA TYR A 143 4.87 2.14 19.30
C TYR A 143 3.81 2.34 20.39
N ARG A 144 2.62 1.76 20.22
CA ARG A 144 1.50 1.85 21.18
C ARG A 144 1.83 1.23 22.54
N ASN A 145 2.68 0.20 22.56
CA ASN A 145 3.13 -0.46 23.80
C ASN A 145 4.29 0.26 24.51
N ARG A 146 4.74 1.43 24.03
CA ARG A 146 5.80 2.19 24.70
C ARG A 146 5.28 2.79 26.01
N LEU A 147 6.01 2.54 27.10
CA LEU A 147 5.66 3.00 28.45
C LEU A 147 5.58 4.54 28.64
N LYS A 148 6.09 5.33 27.68
CA LYS A 148 6.14 6.80 27.75
C LYS A 148 5.77 7.44 26.42
N LEU A 149 4.49 7.33 26.04
CA LEU A 149 3.94 8.16 24.98
C LEU A 149 3.77 9.60 25.47
N LYS A 150 3.91 10.57 24.58
CA LYS A 150 3.61 11.96 24.93
C LYS A 150 2.09 12.12 25.10
N PRO A 151 1.61 12.99 26.01
CA PRO A 151 0.17 13.17 26.21
C PRO A 151 -0.58 13.58 24.95
N GLU A 152 0.05 14.38 24.07
CA GLU A 152 -0.55 14.76 22.78
C GLU A 152 -0.75 13.57 21.83
N ASP A 153 0.23 12.66 21.81
CA ASP A 153 0.21 11.45 20.98
C ASP A 153 -0.88 10.50 21.48
N GLU A 154 -0.98 10.31 22.81
CA GLU A 154 -2.02 9.50 23.43
C GLU A 154 -3.43 10.03 23.13
N ALA A 155 -3.64 11.34 23.24
CA ALA A 155 -4.91 11.98 22.92
C ALA A 155 -5.29 11.82 21.43
N GLN A 156 -4.33 11.82 20.51
CA GLN A 156 -4.59 11.56 19.09
C GLN A 156 -4.97 10.10 18.84
N LEU A 157 -4.27 9.15 19.47
CA LEU A 157 -4.58 7.71 19.35
C LEU A 157 -5.97 7.39 19.91
N LEU A 158 -6.37 8.03 21.01
CA LEU A 158 -7.71 7.87 21.59
C LEU A 158 -8.84 8.32 20.65
N LYS A 159 -8.57 9.31 19.78
CA LYS A 159 -9.54 9.75 18.76
C LYS A 159 -9.68 8.77 17.60
N SER A 160 -8.70 7.88 17.41
CA SER A 160 -8.65 6.95 16.28
C SER A 160 -8.43 5.49 16.75
N PRO A 161 -9.34 4.93 17.57
CA PRO A 161 -9.11 3.66 18.26
C PRO A 161 -9.02 2.44 17.33
N THR A 162 -9.57 2.55 16.12
CA THR A 162 -9.58 1.48 15.10
C THR A 162 -8.33 1.47 14.23
N VAL A 163 -7.50 2.52 14.30
CA VAL A 163 -6.26 2.61 13.52
C VAL A 163 -5.36 1.44 13.88
N TRP A 164 -4.93 0.71 12.85
CA TRP A 164 -4.06 -0.47 13.00
C TRP A 164 -4.61 -1.48 14.01
N SER A 165 -5.93 -1.67 14.11
CA SER A 165 -6.49 -2.72 14.97
C SER A 165 -6.22 -4.10 14.37
N ILE A 166 -5.90 -5.08 15.22
CA ILE A 166 -5.65 -6.47 14.77
C ILE A 166 -6.85 -7.05 14.00
N HIS A 167 -8.06 -6.73 14.45
CA HIS A 167 -9.30 -7.15 13.77
C HIS A 167 -9.40 -6.57 12.36
N SER A 168 -9.08 -5.29 12.18
CA SER A 168 -9.09 -4.65 10.86
C SER A 168 -8.04 -5.26 9.93
N VAL A 169 -6.83 -5.52 10.44
CA VAL A 169 -5.74 -6.13 9.66
C VAL A 169 -6.11 -7.56 9.23
N LEU A 170 -6.58 -8.39 10.16
CA LEU A 170 -7.04 -9.75 9.87
C LEU A 170 -8.19 -9.76 8.86
N ASN A 171 -9.18 -8.87 9.04
CA ASN A 171 -10.32 -8.78 8.16
C ASN A 171 -9.91 -8.45 6.72
N VAL A 172 -8.97 -7.53 6.53
CA VAL A 172 -8.45 -7.20 5.18
C VAL A 172 -7.82 -8.43 4.54
N LEU A 173 -6.91 -9.11 5.24
CA LEU A 173 -6.20 -10.27 4.69
C LEU A 173 -7.18 -11.42 4.36
N HIS A 174 -8.09 -11.75 5.28
CA HIS A 174 -9.13 -12.75 5.03
C HIS A 174 -10.06 -12.35 3.88
N SER A 175 -10.39 -11.06 3.75
CA SER A 175 -11.24 -10.57 2.66
C SER A 175 -10.56 -10.73 1.31
N PHE A 176 -9.25 -10.48 1.19
CA PHE A 176 -8.52 -10.74 -0.06
C PHE A 176 -8.49 -12.24 -0.39
N VAL A 177 -8.22 -13.09 0.60
CA VAL A 177 -8.22 -14.56 0.42
C VAL A 177 -9.59 -15.05 -0.07
N ALA A 178 -10.66 -14.55 0.52
CA ALA A 178 -12.03 -14.91 0.13
C ALA A 178 -12.39 -14.35 -1.25
N LYS A 179 -12.12 -13.07 -1.51
CA LYS A 179 -12.42 -12.38 -2.77
C LYS A 179 -11.70 -13.00 -3.96
N SER A 180 -10.48 -13.50 -3.78
CA SER A 180 -9.69 -14.12 -4.86
C SER A 180 -9.94 -15.62 -5.00
N ASN A 181 -10.70 -16.24 -4.10
CA ASN A 181 -10.86 -17.69 -3.99
C ASN A 181 -9.54 -18.49 -4.05
N ILE A 182 -8.46 -17.96 -3.46
CA ILE A 182 -7.11 -18.51 -3.70
C ILE A 182 -6.89 -19.89 -3.08
N ASN A 183 -7.56 -20.19 -1.96
CA ASN A 183 -7.42 -21.50 -1.29
C ASN A 183 -7.94 -22.64 -2.17
N GLU A 184 -9.10 -22.47 -2.79
CA GLU A 184 -9.67 -23.48 -3.68
C GLU A 184 -8.79 -23.64 -4.92
N GLN A 185 -8.35 -22.53 -5.53
CA GLN A 185 -7.41 -22.54 -6.66
C GLN A 185 -6.13 -23.33 -6.37
N LEU A 186 -5.48 -23.06 -5.23
CA LEU A 186 -4.26 -23.78 -4.83
C LEU A 186 -4.52 -25.26 -4.57
N SER A 187 -5.66 -25.59 -3.96
CA SER A 187 -6.04 -26.99 -3.71
C SER A 187 -6.34 -27.75 -4.99
N TYR A 188 -6.95 -27.11 -5.99
CA TYR A 188 -7.24 -27.73 -7.28
C TYR A 188 -5.97 -27.94 -8.10
N TYR A 189 -5.09 -26.93 -8.10
CA TYR A 189 -3.75 -27.03 -8.69
C TYR A 189 -2.91 -28.17 -8.08
N ALA A 190 -2.97 -28.35 -6.75
CA ALA A 190 -2.29 -29.45 -6.07
C ALA A 190 -2.81 -30.85 -6.47
N ASN A 191 -4.04 -30.94 -6.98
CA ASN A 191 -4.64 -32.16 -7.52
C ASN A 191 -4.50 -32.27 -9.05
N GLU A 192 -3.51 -31.59 -9.63
CA GLU A 192 -3.21 -31.56 -11.09
C GLU A 192 -4.33 -30.97 -11.97
N GLY A 193 -5.27 -30.23 -11.38
CA GLY A 193 -6.30 -29.49 -12.11
C GLY A 193 -5.83 -28.08 -12.52
N ASP A 194 -6.47 -27.49 -13.53
CA ASP A 194 -6.21 -26.09 -13.90
C ASP A 194 -6.97 -25.14 -12.95
N PRO A 195 -6.29 -24.33 -12.12
CA PRO A 195 -6.96 -23.40 -11.21
C PRO A 195 -7.88 -22.40 -11.92
N ASP A 196 -7.69 -22.14 -13.21
CA ASP A 196 -8.57 -21.23 -13.97
C ASP A 196 -9.97 -21.82 -14.22
N ASP A 197 -10.15 -23.14 -14.10
CA ASP A 197 -11.44 -23.83 -14.25
C ASP A 197 -12.41 -23.52 -13.11
N ILE A 198 -11.89 -23.31 -11.90
CA ILE A 198 -12.68 -23.01 -10.69
C ILE A 198 -12.61 -21.55 -10.25
N ALA A 199 -11.69 -20.78 -10.84
CA ALA A 199 -11.54 -19.36 -10.56
C ALA A 199 -12.71 -18.56 -11.15
N ASP A 200 -13.31 -17.72 -10.30
CA ASP A 200 -14.26 -16.70 -10.73
C ASP A 200 -13.54 -15.53 -11.42
N GLU A 201 -14.28 -14.48 -11.79
CA GLU A 201 -13.72 -13.30 -12.46
C GLU A 201 -12.59 -12.64 -11.66
N PHE A 202 -12.71 -12.60 -10.32
CA PHE A 202 -11.67 -12.09 -9.43
C PHE A 202 -10.49 -13.05 -9.33
N GLY A 203 -10.74 -14.35 -9.20
CA GLY A 203 -9.70 -15.37 -9.11
C GLY A 203 -8.82 -15.48 -10.36
N ARG A 204 -9.38 -15.22 -11.54
CA ARG A 204 -8.63 -15.16 -12.81
C ARG A 204 -7.85 -13.85 -12.97
N CYS A 205 -8.24 -12.79 -12.27
CA CYS A 205 -7.52 -11.53 -12.29
C CYS A 205 -6.22 -11.64 -11.47
N VAL A 206 -5.08 -11.50 -12.13
CA VAL A 206 -3.73 -11.61 -11.52
C VAL A 206 -3.59 -10.71 -10.29
N LEU A 207 -4.14 -9.50 -10.34
CA LEU A 207 -4.12 -8.55 -9.21
C LEU A 207 -4.72 -9.18 -7.94
N TYR A 208 -5.94 -9.71 -8.03
CA TYR A 208 -6.65 -10.28 -6.89
C TYR A 208 -6.06 -11.64 -6.49
N LYS A 209 -5.73 -12.49 -7.47
CA LYS A 209 -5.07 -13.78 -7.24
C LYS A 209 -3.80 -13.62 -6.40
N MET A 210 -2.94 -12.69 -6.78
CA MET A 210 -1.67 -12.45 -6.08
C MET A 210 -1.86 -11.74 -4.74
N LEU A 211 -2.77 -10.76 -4.64
CA LEU A 211 -3.10 -10.14 -3.35
C LEU A 211 -3.67 -11.16 -2.34
N GLY A 212 -4.52 -12.08 -2.80
CA GLY A 212 -5.03 -13.18 -1.98
C GLY A 212 -3.92 -14.15 -1.57
N PHE A 213 -3.05 -14.54 -2.51
CA PHE A 213 -1.92 -15.41 -2.22
C PHE A 213 -0.96 -14.80 -1.19
N PHE A 214 -0.57 -13.53 -1.37
CA PHE A 214 0.27 -12.82 -0.41
C PHE A 214 -0.42 -12.60 0.93
N SER A 215 -1.75 -12.44 0.93
CA SER A 215 -2.53 -12.39 2.16
C SER A 215 -2.51 -13.70 2.94
N LEU A 216 -2.46 -14.88 2.29
CA LEU A 216 -2.26 -16.16 2.98
C LEU A 216 -0.91 -16.19 3.71
N ILE A 217 0.16 -15.75 3.04
CA ILE A 217 1.49 -15.65 3.64
C ILE A 217 1.47 -14.66 4.81
N GLY A 218 0.81 -13.52 4.63
CA GLY A 218 0.61 -12.50 5.65
C GLY A 218 -0.14 -13.01 6.89
N LEU A 219 -1.21 -13.79 6.70
CA LEU A 219 -1.97 -14.43 7.77
C LEU A 219 -1.10 -15.42 8.55
N CYS A 220 -0.32 -16.25 7.86
CA CYS A 220 0.61 -17.18 8.51
C CYS A 220 1.60 -16.43 9.41
N ARG A 221 2.24 -15.37 8.89
CA ARG A 221 3.14 -14.52 9.66
C ARG A 221 2.45 -13.88 10.87
N LEU A 222 1.23 -13.39 10.70
CA LEU A 222 0.48 -12.74 11.78
C LEU A 222 0.07 -13.73 12.87
N HIS A 223 -0.31 -14.96 12.49
CA HIS A 223 -0.60 -16.03 13.44
C HIS A 223 0.65 -16.47 14.21
N CYS A 224 1.80 -16.59 13.56
CA CYS A 224 3.07 -16.85 14.26
C CYS A 224 3.37 -15.75 15.28
N LEU A 225 3.23 -14.48 14.88
CA LEU A 225 3.45 -13.36 15.79
C LEU A 225 2.50 -13.39 16.99
N LEU A 226 1.20 -13.62 16.76
CA LEU A 226 0.23 -13.73 17.86
C LEU A 226 0.52 -14.93 18.75
N GLY A 227 0.91 -16.07 18.17
CA GLY A 227 1.30 -17.27 18.89
C GLY A 227 2.56 -17.10 19.72
N ASP A 228 3.52 -16.27 19.30
CA ASP A 228 4.72 -15.94 20.09
C ASP A 228 4.41 -14.99 21.28
N TYR A 229 3.28 -14.27 21.24
CA TYR A 229 2.84 -13.36 22.30
C TYR A 229 1.98 -14.03 23.39
N TYR A 230 1.48 -15.25 23.16
CA TYR A 230 0.56 -15.99 24.05
C TYR A 230 1.11 -17.36 24.44
#